data_AF-A0A9D8HSB7-F1
#
_entry.id   AF-A0A9D8HSB7-F1
#
_cell.length_a   1.000
_cell.length_b   1.000
_cell.length_c   1.000
_cell.angle_alpha   90.00
_cell.angle_beta   90.00
_cell.angle_gamma   90.00
#
_symmetry.space_group_name_H-M   'P 1'
#
loop_
_entity.id
_entity.type
_entity.pdbx_description
1 polymer ?
#
loop_
_entity_poly.entity_id
_entity_poly.type
_entity_poly.pdbx_seq_one_letter_code
_entity_poly.pdbx_strand_id
1 'polypeptide(L)'
;MSRLPGTATFQEAAMDPDISNGQRKFFTDLDFAGLSDVGWQVTAVPEPAETTFAVGILVGMAYGAWRWRGRPGMHSQSRGRS
;
A
#
# COMPACT_ATOMS: atom_id res chain seq x y z
N MET A 1 -23.80 16.46 -13.73
CA MET A 1 -23.22 15.11 -13.95
C MET A 1 -21.71 15.15 -13.74
N SER A 2 -21.15 14.10 -13.13
CA SER A 2 -19.73 13.90 -12.83
C SER A 2 -19.29 12.49 -13.29
N ARG A 3 -18.04 12.08 -13.04
CA ARG A 3 -17.50 10.77 -13.44
C ARG A 3 -17.42 9.79 -12.27
N LEU A 4 -17.52 8.50 -12.58
CA LEU A 4 -17.16 7.44 -11.64
C LEU A 4 -15.62 7.36 -11.51
N PRO A 5 -15.08 7.26 -10.28
CA PRO A 5 -13.65 7.26 -10.05
C PRO A 5 -12.91 6.19 -10.87
N GLY A 6 -11.81 6.59 -11.50
CA GLY A 6 -10.96 5.68 -12.29
C GLY A 6 -11.55 5.26 -13.64
N THR A 7 -12.66 5.86 -14.08
CA THR A 7 -13.30 5.53 -15.36
C THR A 7 -13.67 6.78 -16.16
N ALA A 8 -14.11 6.60 -17.41
CA ALA A 8 -14.67 7.67 -18.24
C ALA A 8 -16.21 7.75 -18.19
N THR A 9 -16.86 6.91 -17.38
CA THR A 9 -18.33 6.82 -17.30
C THR A 9 -18.90 8.01 -16.53
N PHE A 10 -19.89 8.68 -17.11
CA PHE A 10 -20.63 9.77 -16.46
C PHE A 10 -21.85 9.26 -15.70
N GLN A 11 -22.11 9.84 -14.53
CA GLN A 11 -23.30 9.64 -13.71
C GLN A 11 -23.70 10.98 -13.04
N GLU A 12 -24.95 11.14 -12.64
CA GLU A 12 -25.34 12.19 -11.69
C GLU A 12 -24.67 11.96 -10.34
N ALA A 13 -24.41 13.03 -9.58
CA ALA A 13 -23.81 12.90 -8.26
C ALA A 13 -24.73 12.09 -7.33
N ALA A 14 -24.16 11.29 -6.43
CA ALA A 14 -24.95 10.50 -5.51
C ALA A 14 -25.63 11.36 -4.44
N MET A 15 -25.09 12.55 -4.16
CA MET A 15 -25.67 13.50 -3.21
C MET A 15 -26.83 14.35 -3.79
N ASP A 16 -27.18 14.19 -5.07
CA ASP A 16 -28.43 14.77 -5.58
C ASP A 16 -29.63 14.05 -4.93
N PRO A 17 -30.64 14.78 -4.40
CA PRO A 17 -31.70 14.21 -3.55
C PRO A 17 -32.79 13.48 -4.36
N ASP A 18 -32.40 12.75 -5.40
CA ASP A 18 -33.27 11.91 -6.20
C ASP A 18 -32.64 10.54 -6.46
N ILE A 19 -33.48 9.50 -6.46
CA ILE A 19 -33.07 8.16 -6.86
C ILE A 19 -34.23 7.45 -7.56
N SER A 20 -33.95 6.95 -8.76
CA SER A 20 -34.91 6.13 -9.50
C SER A 20 -35.04 4.73 -8.90
N ASN A 21 -36.25 4.18 -8.91
CA ASN A 21 -36.53 2.84 -8.38
C ASN A 21 -35.63 1.77 -9.02
N GLY A 22 -35.04 0.92 -8.17
CA GLY A 22 -34.16 -0.16 -8.60
C GLY A 22 -32.75 0.27 -9.02
N GLN A 23 -32.40 1.55 -8.92
CA GLN A 23 -31.05 2.03 -9.21
C GLN A 23 -30.20 2.18 -7.95
N ARG A 24 -28.89 1.94 -8.10
CA ARG A 24 -27.86 2.36 -7.15
C ARG A 24 -27.00 3.43 -7.81
N LYS A 25 -26.88 4.58 -7.17
CA LYS A 25 -25.87 5.59 -7.50
C LYS A 25 -24.59 5.28 -6.73
N PHE A 26 -23.44 5.46 -7.36
CA PHE A 26 -22.14 5.33 -6.74
C PHE A 26 -21.58 6.73 -6.49
N PHE A 27 -20.68 6.87 -5.51
CA PHE A 27 -19.99 8.13 -5.33
C PHE A 27 -19.16 8.47 -6.58
N THR A 28 -19.41 9.66 -7.10
CA THR A 28 -18.69 10.26 -8.22
C THR A 28 -17.53 11.11 -7.71
N ASP A 29 -16.66 11.55 -8.61
CA ASP A 29 -15.55 12.45 -8.28
C ASP A 29 -16.01 13.73 -7.54
N LEU A 30 -17.22 14.22 -7.83
CA LEU A 30 -17.77 15.42 -7.16
C LEU A 30 -18.15 15.12 -5.71
N ASP A 31 -18.70 13.94 -5.45
CA ASP A 31 -19.07 13.56 -4.10
C ASP A 31 -17.84 13.37 -3.21
N PHE A 32 -16.77 12.76 -3.75
CA PHE A 32 -15.48 12.63 -3.06
C PHE A 32 -14.82 13.98 -2.80
N ALA A 33 -14.93 14.93 -3.74
CA ALA A 33 -14.46 16.30 -3.52
C ALA A 33 -15.19 16.96 -2.33
N GLY A 34 -16.53 16.84 -2.26
CA GLY A 34 -17.29 17.38 -1.15
C GLY A 34 -16.95 16.74 0.20
N LEU A 35 -16.70 15.42 0.24
CA LEU A 35 -16.21 14.74 1.43
C LEU A 35 -14.83 15.27 1.85
N SER A 36 -13.91 15.44 0.89
CA SER A 36 -12.59 16.02 1.16
C SER A 36 -12.68 17.44 1.74
N ASP A 37 -13.59 18.27 1.23
CA ASP A 37 -13.77 19.66 1.69
C ASP A 37 -14.21 19.76 3.15
N VAL A 38 -14.97 18.78 3.64
CA VAL A 38 -15.38 18.70 5.05
C VAL A 38 -14.38 17.92 5.93
N GLY A 39 -13.21 17.60 5.39
CA GLY A 39 -12.13 16.93 6.11
C GLY A 39 -12.22 15.41 6.15
N TRP A 40 -13.12 14.79 5.39
CA TRP A 40 -13.14 13.33 5.23
C TRP A 40 -12.04 12.90 4.27
N GLN A 41 -11.16 12.01 4.73
CA GLN A 41 -10.09 11.42 3.93
C GLN A 41 -10.10 9.90 4.13
N VAL A 42 -10.20 9.14 3.04
CA VAL A 42 -10.01 7.67 3.09
C VAL A 42 -8.56 7.40 2.74
N THR A 43 -7.73 7.17 3.75
CA THR A 43 -6.41 6.56 3.53
C THR A 43 -6.62 5.08 3.21
N ALA A 44 -6.10 4.61 2.09
CA ALA A 44 -6.09 3.18 1.81
C ALA A 44 -5.38 2.43 2.96
N VAL A 45 -6.08 1.49 3.58
CA VAL A 45 -5.46 0.57 4.54
C VAL A 45 -4.64 -0.42 3.71
N PRO A 46 -3.31 -0.53 3.92
CA PRO A 46 -2.51 -1.49 3.18
C PRO A 46 -3.05 -2.90 3.39
N GLU A 47 -3.21 -3.64 2.29
CA GLU A 47 -3.66 -5.02 2.36
C GLU A 47 -2.65 -5.87 3.17
N PRO A 48 -3.09 -6.90 3.91
CA PRO A 48 -2.21 -7.72 4.74
C PRO A 48 -1.03 -8.35 3.98
N ALA A 49 -1.21 -8.60 2.68
CA ALA A 49 -0.16 -9.17 1.83
C ALA A 49 1.03 -8.21 1.68
N GLU A 50 0.80 -6.92 1.40
CA GLU A 50 1.86 -5.94 1.16
C GLU A 50 2.72 -5.74 2.41
N THR A 51 2.08 -5.64 3.57
CA THR A 51 2.76 -5.51 4.86
C THR A 51 3.54 -6.78 5.21
N THR A 52 2.97 -7.97 4.97
CA THR A 52 3.64 -9.24 5.21
C THR A 52 4.89 -9.40 4.34
N PHE A 53 4.80 -9.06 3.04
CA PHE A 53 5.96 -9.08 2.14
C PHE A 53 7.05 -8.10 2.57
N ALA A 54 6.67 -6.85 2.88
CA ALA A 54 7.61 -5.83 3.33
C ALA A 54 8.34 -6.26 4.62
N VAL A 55 7.59 -6.76 5.62
CA VAL A 55 8.16 -7.28 6.86
C VAL A 55 9.03 -8.52 6.60
N GLY A 56 8.58 -9.44 5.75
CA GLY A 56 9.34 -10.64 5.37
C GLY A 56 10.70 -10.30 4.75
N ILE A 57 10.76 -9.30 3.86
CA ILE A 57 12.01 -8.81 3.27
C ILE A 57 12.93 -8.24 4.35
N LEU A 58 12.40 -7.39 5.24
CA LEU A 58 13.18 -6.76 6.30
C LEU A 58 13.76 -7.80 7.28
N VAL A 59 12.95 -8.78 7.70
CA VAL A 59 13.39 -9.87 8.57
C VAL A 59 14.44 -10.73 7.88
N GLY A 60 14.24 -11.07 6.59
CA GLY A 60 15.21 -11.82 5.80
C GLY A 60 16.55 -11.11 5.65
N MET A 61 16.54 -9.80 5.42
CA MET A 61 17.76 -8.98 5.34
C MET A 61 18.49 -8.90 6.69
N ALA A 62 17.76 -8.68 7.78
CA ALA A 62 18.34 -8.66 9.12
C ALA A 62 19.01 -10.01 9.47
N TYR A 63 18.34 -11.12 9.15
CA TYR A 63 18.88 -12.46 9.34
C TYR A 63 20.12 -12.72 8.47
N GLY A 64 20.08 -12.32 7.20
CA GLY A 64 21.23 -12.44 6.28
C GLY A 64 22.46 -11.67 6.78
N ALA A 65 22.25 -10.44 7.27
CA ALA A 65 23.31 -9.60 7.83
C ALA A 65 23.90 -10.19 9.12
N TRP A 66 23.06 -10.74 10.01
CA TRP A 66 23.50 -11.44 11.21
C TRP A 66 24.37 -12.66 10.85
N ARG A 67 23.94 -13.46 9.88
CA ARG A 67 24.69 -14.63 9.40
C ARG A 67 26.04 -14.28 8.78
N TRP A 68 26.14 -13.18 8.03
CA TRP A 68 27.40 -12.73 7.44
C TRP A 68 28.40 -12.25 8.50
N ARG A 69 27.92 -11.61 9.57
CA ARG A 69 28.76 -11.06 10.65
C ARG A 69 29.38 -12.15 11.53
N GLY A 70 28.79 -13.34 11.59
CA GLY A 70 29.26 -14.46 12.41
C GLY A 70 30.36 -15.32 11.79
N ARG A 71 30.94 -14.98 10.63
CA ARG A 71 32.01 -15.76 9.99
C ARG A 71 33.36 -15.50 10.68
N PRO A 72 33.91 -16.44 11.47
CA PRO A 72 35.23 -16.26 12.09
C PRO A 72 36.30 -16.30 10.99
N GLY A 73 37.17 -15.31 10.97
CA GLY A 73 38.25 -15.20 9.99
C GLY A 73 39.11 -16.47 9.98
N MET A 74 39.29 -17.05 8.79
CA MET A 74 40.27 -18.10 8.57
C MET A 74 41.66 -17.50 8.78
N HIS A 75 42.22 -17.69 9.98
CA HIS A 75 43.61 -17.38 10.26
C HIS A 75 44.49 -18.26 9.37
N SER A 76 45.01 -17.65 8.29
CA SER A 76 46.11 -18.21 7.49
C SER A 76 47.31 -18.40 8.42
N GLN A 77 47.57 -19.66 8.77
CA GLN A 77 48.73 -20.05 9.55
C GLN A 77 49.94 -20.08 8.62
N SER A 78 50.64 -18.94 8.49
CA SER A 78 51.98 -18.89 7.89
C SER A 78 52.96 -19.59 8.83
N ARG A 79 53.21 -20.88 8.57
CA ARG A 79 54.26 -21.63 9.27
C ARG A 79 55.63 -21.12 8.83
N GLY A 80 56.43 -20.81 9.84
CA GLY A 80 57.76 -20.26 9.71
C GLY A 80 58.79 -21.24 9.16
N ARG A 81 59.74 -20.61 8.47
CA ARG A 81 61.18 -20.90 8.33
C ARG A 81 61.76 -21.91 9.34
N SER A 82 62.43 -22.93 8.80
CA SER A 82 63.71 -23.47 9.30
C SER A 82 64.46 -24.07 8.12
#